data_AF-A0A0Q0HZJ8-F1
#
_entry.id   AF-A0A0Q0HZJ8-F1
#
_cell.length_a   1.000
_cell.length_b   1.000
_cell.length_c   1.000
_cell.angle_alpha   90.00
_cell.angle_beta   90.00
_cell.angle_gamma   90.00
#
_symmetry.space_group_name_H-M   'P 1'
#
loop_
_entity.id
_entity.type
_entity.pdbx_description
1 polymer ?
#
loop_
_entity_poly.entity_id
_entity_poly.type
_entity_poly.pdbx_seq_one_letter_code
_entity_poly.pdbx_strand_id
1 'polypeptide(L)'
;MAIKHFSSADINGFADRQRARFINSLSGFKSANLVATIDEQGITNLAMISSVFHIGASPALVGMIIRPTAVQPPAKNTLKKANINDADNKAVPRNTLANIKRTGVYTINHVSADIYQQAHQTSARYDDAISEFDAVGLTETYIDGVAAPFVQQSQLKFSLSVREITPLTINNTILVIGEVSHVLVDNIAVKDDGYIDIESINTAAVSGLDSYHTTTRLSRLSYAKVDRPVQALDI
;
A
#
# COMPACT_ATOMS: atom_id res chain seq x y z
N MET A 1 -21.31 -2.39 28.53
CA MET A 1 -21.26 -2.37 27.05
C MET A 1 -21.76 -3.70 26.53
N ALA A 2 -22.55 -3.71 25.47
CA ALA A 2 -22.99 -4.96 24.82
C ALA A 2 -21.92 -5.41 23.82
N ILE A 3 -21.44 -6.65 23.94
CA ILE A 3 -20.53 -7.26 22.96
C ILE A 3 -21.37 -7.88 21.86
N LYS A 4 -21.07 -7.54 20.60
CA LYS A 4 -21.68 -8.17 19.43
C LYS A 4 -20.76 -9.26 18.90
N HIS A 5 -21.28 -10.49 18.81
CA HIS A 5 -20.57 -11.64 18.26
C HIS A 5 -20.99 -11.85 16.79
N PHE A 6 -20.02 -12.13 15.92
CA PHE A 6 -20.23 -12.52 14.53
C PHE A 6 -19.51 -13.83 14.26
N SER A 7 -20.27 -14.89 13.99
CA SER A 7 -19.76 -16.19 13.57
C SER A 7 -19.39 -16.19 12.09
N SER A 8 -18.71 -17.25 11.63
CA SER A 8 -18.48 -17.47 10.19
C SER A 8 -19.77 -17.54 9.39
N ALA A 9 -20.88 -18.04 9.97
CA ALA A 9 -22.18 -18.07 9.30
C ALA A 9 -22.73 -16.65 9.09
N ASP A 10 -22.61 -15.78 10.09
CA ASP A 10 -23.02 -14.37 9.98
C ASP A 10 -22.21 -13.64 8.90
N ILE A 11 -20.88 -13.82 8.92
CA ILE A 11 -19.95 -13.19 7.97
C ILE A 11 -20.22 -13.69 6.53
N ASN A 12 -20.44 -14.99 6.35
CA ASN A 12 -20.75 -15.58 5.06
C ASN A 12 -22.14 -15.17 4.54
N GLY A 13 -23.05 -14.79 5.44
CA GLY A 13 -24.38 -14.26 5.11
C GLY A 13 -24.38 -12.78 4.68
N PHE A 14 -23.28 -12.05 4.86
CA PHE A 14 -23.20 -10.65 4.43
C PHE A 14 -23.19 -10.51 2.90
N ALA A 15 -23.87 -9.47 2.40
CA ALA A 15 -23.72 -9.05 1.01
C ALA A 15 -22.26 -8.66 0.71
N ASP A 16 -21.82 -8.82 -0.54
CA ASP A 16 -20.39 -8.71 -0.91
C ASP A 16 -19.73 -7.40 -0.46
N ARG A 17 -20.39 -6.25 -0.71
CA ARG A 17 -19.87 -4.93 -0.29
C ARG A 17 -19.81 -4.77 1.23
N GLN A 18 -20.80 -5.31 1.94
CA GLN A 18 -20.82 -5.30 3.40
C GLN A 18 -19.68 -6.16 3.96
N ARG A 19 -19.53 -7.38 3.43
CA ARG A 19 -18.46 -8.31 3.81
C ARG A 19 -17.08 -7.70 3.55
N ALA A 20 -16.89 -7.05 2.40
CA ALA A 20 -15.64 -6.37 2.07
C ALA A 20 -15.31 -5.27 3.07
N ARG A 21 -16.25 -4.38 3.39
CA ARG A 21 -16.05 -3.31 4.39
C ARG A 21 -15.76 -3.89 5.78
N PHE A 22 -16.54 -4.89 6.19
CA PHE A 22 -16.39 -5.54 7.49
C PHE A 22 -15.01 -6.17 7.64
N ILE A 23 -14.61 -7.05 6.70
CA ILE A 23 -13.32 -7.75 6.75
C ILE A 23 -12.14 -6.79 6.68
N ASN A 24 -12.18 -5.77 5.80
CA ASN A 24 -11.07 -4.80 5.70
C ASN A 24 -10.94 -3.89 6.93
N SER A 25 -11.94 -3.84 7.80
CA SER A 25 -11.86 -3.09 9.06
C SER A 25 -11.14 -3.86 10.16
N LEU A 26 -11.05 -5.19 10.06
CA LEU A 26 -10.55 -6.05 11.15
C LEU A 26 -9.06 -5.91 11.44
N SER A 27 -8.25 -5.53 10.45
CA SER A 27 -6.79 -5.40 10.64
C SER A 27 -6.37 -4.11 11.35
N GLY A 28 -7.32 -3.22 11.68
CA GLY A 28 -7.03 -1.90 12.22
C GLY A 28 -6.42 -0.94 11.19
N PHE A 29 -5.61 -0.02 11.69
CA PHE A 29 -4.88 0.96 10.87
C PHE A 29 -3.89 0.27 9.93
N LYS A 30 -3.80 0.81 8.72
CA LYS A 30 -2.95 0.39 7.63
C LYS A 30 -2.12 1.58 7.17
N SER A 31 -0.94 1.31 6.64
CA SER A 31 -0.11 2.33 6.00
C SER A 31 -0.82 2.91 4.78
N ALA A 32 -0.64 4.21 4.50
CA ALA A 32 -1.15 4.85 3.30
C ALA A 32 0.02 5.18 2.37
N ASN A 33 0.15 4.46 1.25
CA ASN A 33 1.26 4.62 0.32
C ASN A 33 0.82 4.73 -1.14
N LEU A 34 1.49 5.61 -1.89
CA LEU A 34 1.46 5.61 -3.34
C LEU A 34 2.64 4.82 -3.88
N VAL A 35 2.35 3.81 -4.69
CA VAL A 35 3.35 3.04 -5.44
C VAL A 35 3.47 3.62 -6.83
N ALA A 36 4.64 4.16 -7.15
CA ALA A 36 4.92 4.73 -8.45
C ALA A 36 5.82 3.80 -9.26
N THR A 37 5.50 3.68 -10.54
CA THR A 37 6.17 2.80 -11.49
C THR A 37 6.26 3.48 -12.84
N ILE A 38 7.08 2.94 -13.73
CA ILE A 38 7.20 3.37 -15.11
C ILE A 38 7.24 2.13 -16.00
N ASP A 39 6.65 2.21 -17.18
CA ASP A 39 6.76 1.15 -18.19
C ASP A 39 8.01 1.33 -19.08
N GLU A 40 8.17 0.44 -20.06
CA GLU A 40 9.31 0.47 -21.00
C GLU A 40 9.21 1.60 -22.04
N GLN A 41 8.04 2.23 -22.16
CA GLN A 41 7.76 3.36 -23.06
C GLN A 41 7.92 4.71 -22.36
N GLY A 42 8.16 4.72 -21.04
CA GLY A 42 8.29 5.92 -20.23
C GLY A 42 6.97 6.44 -19.68
N ILE A 43 5.87 5.69 -19.81
CA ILE A 43 4.57 6.06 -19.25
C ILE A 43 4.58 5.68 -17.76
N THR A 44 4.31 6.66 -16.92
CA THR A 44 4.29 6.49 -15.47
C THR A 44 2.92 6.04 -14.99
N ASN A 45 2.91 5.28 -13.89
CA ASN A 45 1.69 4.91 -13.19
C ASN A 45 1.82 5.13 -11.69
N LEU A 46 0.71 5.47 -11.05
CA LEU A 46 0.64 5.76 -9.63
C LEU A 46 -0.56 5.09 -8.97
N ALA A 47 -0.32 4.22 -7.99
CA ALA A 47 -1.39 3.45 -7.35
C ALA A 47 -1.39 3.59 -5.82
N MET A 48 -2.56 3.86 -5.25
CA MET A 48 -2.79 3.83 -3.81
C MET A 48 -2.81 2.39 -3.29
N ILE A 49 -1.89 2.05 -2.39
CA ILE A 49 -1.73 0.73 -1.77
C ILE A 49 -1.69 0.87 -0.24
N SER A 50 -2.60 0.16 0.44
CA SER A 50 -2.67 0.10 1.91
C SER A 50 -2.16 -1.20 2.51
N SER A 51 -1.52 -2.04 1.70
CA SER A 51 -1.02 -3.36 2.07
C SER A 51 0.50 -3.41 2.20
N VAL A 52 1.17 -2.27 2.35
CA VAL A 52 2.64 -2.21 2.53
C VAL A 52 2.99 -2.56 3.98
N PHE A 53 3.93 -3.49 4.18
CA PHE A 53 4.43 -3.91 5.48
C PHE A 53 5.92 -4.22 5.46
N HIS A 54 6.57 -4.07 6.62
CA HIS A 54 7.98 -4.42 6.83
C HIS A 54 8.17 -5.95 6.86
N ILE A 55 9.24 -6.44 6.23
CA ILE A 55 9.62 -7.87 6.24
C ILE A 55 10.92 -8.06 7.04
N GLY A 56 11.93 -7.23 6.79
CA GLY A 56 13.25 -7.39 7.40
C GLY A 56 14.08 -6.11 7.32
N ALA A 57 15.01 -5.93 8.25
CA ALA A 57 15.92 -4.78 8.26
C ALA A 57 17.35 -5.12 7.80
N SER A 58 17.69 -6.41 7.72
CA SER A 58 18.99 -6.90 7.25
C SER A 58 18.82 -8.24 6.51
N PRO A 59 18.55 -8.23 5.19
CA PRO A 59 18.45 -7.06 4.30
C PRO A 59 17.16 -6.24 4.52
N ALA A 60 17.14 -5.00 4.05
CA ALA A 60 16.02 -4.07 4.18
C ALA A 60 14.90 -4.40 3.20
N LEU A 61 13.95 -5.25 3.64
CA LEU A 61 12.88 -5.80 2.81
C LEU A 61 11.52 -5.24 3.20
N VAL A 62 10.72 -4.90 2.19
CA VAL A 62 9.34 -4.42 2.31
C VAL A 62 8.43 -5.24 1.40
N GLY A 63 7.30 -5.67 1.94
CA GLY A 63 6.28 -6.44 1.24
C GLY A 63 5.04 -5.61 0.92
N MET A 64 4.35 -5.96 -0.16
CA MET A 64 2.98 -5.51 -0.41
C MET A 64 2.12 -6.59 -1.06
N ILE A 65 0.81 -6.53 -0.82
CA ILE A 65 -0.17 -7.42 -1.48
C ILE A 65 -0.88 -6.67 -2.60
N ILE A 66 -0.75 -7.17 -3.84
CA ILE A 66 -1.48 -6.68 -5.00
C ILE A 66 -2.58 -7.67 -5.37
N ARG A 67 -3.79 -7.16 -5.61
CA ARG A 67 -4.90 -7.92 -6.19
C ARG A 67 -4.97 -7.65 -7.71
N PRO A 68 -4.70 -8.61 -8.59
CA PRO A 68 -4.89 -8.44 -10.03
C PRO A 68 -6.37 -8.23 -10.36
N THR A 69 -6.66 -7.34 -11.31
CA THR A 69 -7.99 -7.15 -11.90
C THR A 69 -8.28 -8.13 -13.03
N ALA A 70 -7.24 -8.69 -13.67
CA ALA A 70 -7.39 -9.74 -14.65
C ALA A 70 -7.73 -11.08 -13.97
N VAL A 71 -8.83 -11.69 -14.40
CA VAL A 71 -9.17 -13.08 -14.09
C VAL A 71 -7.99 -13.95 -14.51
N GLN A 72 -7.14 -14.36 -13.55
CA GLN A 72 -6.33 -15.55 -13.78
C GLN A 72 -7.32 -16.71 -13.98
N PRO A 73 -7.15 -17.57 -15.00
CA PRO A 73 -7.98 -18.75 -15.10
C PRO A 73 -7.89 -19.50 -13.77
N PRO A 74 -9.01 -19.89 -13.17
CA PRO A 74 -8.99 -20.52 -11.86
C PRO A 74 -8.06 -21.74 -11.89
N ALA A 75 -7.33 -21.94 -10.79
CA ALA A 75 -6.66 -23.20 -10.55
C ALA A 75 -7.68 -24.34 -10.75
N LYS A 76 -7.27 -25.44 -11.38
CA LYS A 76 -8.12 -26.48 -11.98
C LYS A 76 -9.17 -27.17 -11.08
N ASN A 77 -9.42 -26.73 -9.84
CA ASN A 77 -10.29 -27.38 -8.86
C ASN A 77 -11.25 -26.46 -8.06
N THR A 78 -11.64 -25.29 -8.56
CA THR A 78 -12.66 -24.46 -7.86
C THR A 78 -14.03 -24.53 -8.54
N LEU A 79 -15.03 -25.02 -7.79
CA LEU A 79 -16.43 -25.11 -8.19
C LEU A 79 -16.93 -23.78 -8.76
N LYS A 80 -17.41 -23.80 -10.01
CA LYS A 80 -18.13 -22.68 -10.64
C LYS A 80 -19.32 -22.29 -9.77
N LYS A 81 -19.36 -21.05 -9.28
CA LYS A 81 -20.62 -20.36 -9.04
C LYS A 81 -20.85 -19.40 -10.20
N ALA A 82 -21.86 -19.71 -11.00
CA ALA A 82 -22.37 -18.86 -12.06
C ALA A 82 -23.24 -17.74 -11.48
N ASN A 83 -23.23 -16.61 -12.21
CA ASN A 83 -24.09 -15.43 -12.16
C ASN A 83 -23.50 -14.23 -11.40
N ILE A 84 -23.11 -13.19 -12.16
CA ILE A 84 -23.83 -11.92 -12.30
C ILE A 84 -23.37 -11.26 -13.62
N ASN A 85 -24.33 -10.65 -14.33
CA ASN A 85 -24.12 -9.83 -15.51
C ASN A 85 -23.23 -8.63 -15.16
N ASP A 86 -21.96 -8.68 -15.58
CA ASP A 86 -20.96 -7.64 -15.36
C ASP A 86 -20.46 -7.16 -16.73
N ALA A 87 -21.39 -6.64 -17.55
CA ALA A 87 -21.07 -6.14 -18.89
C ALA A 87 -20.16 -4.89 -18.87
N ASP A 88 -19.93 -4.29 -17.69
CA ASP A 88 -19.01 -3.17 -17.46
C ASP A 88 -17.66 -3.60 -16.85
N ASN A 89 -17.41 -4.91 -16.74
CA ASN A 89 -16.17 -5.45 -16.19
C ASN A 89 -15.14 -5.71 -17.30
N LYS A 90 -14.83 -4.67 -18.09
CA LYS A 90 -13.55 -4.64 -18.81
C LYS A 90 -12.46 -4.52 -17.75
N ALA A 91 -11.74 -5.62 -17.52
CA ALA A 91 -10.59 -5.66 -16.64
C ALA A 91 -9.52 -4.69 -17.18
N VAL A 92 -9.41 -3.51 -16.57
CA VAL A 92 -8.27 -2.61 -16.81
C VAL A 92 -7.04 -3.29 -16.19
N PRO A 93 -5.99 -3.59 -16.97
CA PRO A 93 -4.75 -4.11 -16.42
C PRO A 93 -4.25 -3.19 -15.31
N ARG A 94 -3.88 -3.73 -14.15
CA ARG A 94 -3.17 -2.93 -13.15
C ARG A 94 -1.73 -2.75 -13.63
N ASN A 95 -1.50 -1.64 -14.33
CA ASN A 95 -0.22 -1.29 -14.94
C ASN A 95 0.93 -1.34 -13.92
N THR A 96 0.69 -0.98 -12.66
CA THR A 96 1.68 -1.06 -11.56
C THR A 96 2.34 -2.44 -11.44
N LEU A 97 1.58 -3.55 -11.41
CA LEU A 97 2.18 -4.88 -11.26
C LEU A 97 2.92 -5.33 -12.52
N ALA A 98 2.40 -4.97 -13.70
CA ALA A 98 3.05 -5.28 -14.96
C ALA A 98 4.40 -4.55 -15.06
N ASN A 99 4.43 -3.27 -14.70
CA ASN A 99 5.63 -2.45 -14.67
C ASN A 99 6.65 -2.99 -13.67
N ILE A 100 6.23 -3.34 -12.45
CA ILE A 100 7.12 -3.96 -11.44
C ILE A 100 7.75 -5.25 -11.97
N LYS A 101 6.96 -6.11 -12.61
CA LYS A 101 7.46 -7.38 -13.17
C LYS A 101 8.45 -7.18 -14.32
N ARG A 102 8.27 -6.15 -15.14
CA ARG A 102 9.11 -5.87 -16.31
C ARG A 102 10.39 -5.13 -15.94
N THR A 103 10.25 -4.03 -15.19
CA THR A 103 11.35 -3.13 -14.88
C THR A 103 12.12 -3.53 -13.62
N GLY A 104 11.49 -4.26 -12.70
CA GLY A 104 12.10 -4.68 -11.44
C GLY A 104 12.35 -3.54 -10.45
N VAL A 105 11.94 -2.29 -10.75
CA VAL A 105 12.18 -1.11 -9.92
C VAL A 105 10.89 -0.32 -9.74
N TYR A 106 10.65 0.17 -8.53
CA TYR A 106 9.48 0.98 -8.19
C TYR A 106 9.79 1.85 -6.97
N THR A 107 8.93 2.84 -6.69
CA THR A 107 9.02 3.63 -5.45
C THR A 107 7.77 3.48 -4.60
N ILE A 108 7.94 3.60 -3.29
CA ILE A 108 6.86 3.71 -2.31
C ILE A 108 6.95 5.10 -1.70
N ASN A 109 5.82 5.80 -1.67
CA ASN A 109 5.72 7.20 -1.26
C ASN A 109 4.64 7.31 -0.20
N HIS A 110 4.98 7.76 1.01
CA HIS A 110 4.00 7.96 2.07
C HIS A 110 3.00 9.03 1.66
N VAL A 111 1.72 8.76 1.93
CA VAL A 111 0.62 9.70 1.75
C VAL A 111 0.48 10.53 3.02
N SER A 112 0.55 11.85 2.89
CA SER A 112 0.26 12.77 4.00
C SER A 112 -1.21 13.18 4.02
N ALA A 113 -1.61 13.88 5.08
CA ALA A 113 -2.92 14.53 5.18
C ALA A 113 -3.18 15.57 4.07
N ASP A 114 -2.14 16.08 3.40
CA ASP A 114 -2.28 17.09 2.35
C ASP A 114 -2.66 16.48 0.99
N ILE A 115 -2.25 15.23 0.74
CA ILE A 115 -2.38 14.58 -0.57
C ILE A 115 -3.32 13.36 -0.56
N TYR A 116 -3.99 13.05 0.55
CA TYR A 116 -4.79 11.83 0.66
C TYR A 116 -5.95 11.74 -0.35
N GLN A 117 -6.54 12.86 -0.74
CA GLN A 117 -7.62 12.89 -1.74
C GLN A 117 -7.10 12.58 -3.15
N GLN A 118 -5.97 13.20 -3.53
CA GLN A 118 -5.30 12.91 -4.79
C GLN A 118 -4.85 11.44 -4.83
N ALA A 119 -4.27 10.96 -3.73
CA ALA A 119 -3.88 9.56 -3.58
C ALA A 119 -5.09 8.62 -3.74
N HIS A 120 -6.21 8.90 -3.08
CA HIS A 120 -7.44 8.12 -3.23
C HIS A 120 -7.91 8.08 -4.69
N GLN A 121 -7.86 9.23 -5.37
CA GLN A 121 -8.29 9.39 -6.75
C GLN A 121 -7.45 8.59 -7.76
N THR A 122 -6.23 8.17 -7.42
CA THR A 122 -5.44 7.27 -8.29
C THR A 122 -6.00 5.85 -8.35
N SER A 123 -6.96 5.51 -7.47
CA SER A 123 -7.66 4.21 -7.53
C SER A 123 -8.78 4.17 -8.57
N ALA A 124 -9.08 5.30 -9.22
CA ALA A 124 -10.05 5.36 -10.31
C ALA A 124 -9.53 4.60 -11.55
N ARG A 125 -10.45 4.26 -12.47
CA ARG A 125 -10.09 3.62 -13.73
C ARG A 125 -9.70 4.69 -14.74
N TYR A 126 -8.42 4.77 -15.04
CA TYR A 126 -7.89 5.58 -16.15
C TYR A 126 -7.61 4.70 -17.37
N ASP A 127 -7.48 5.34 -18.53
CA ASP A 127 -6.97 4.68 -19.74
C ASP A 127 -5.47 4.38 -19.55
N ASP A 128 -4.96 3.32 -20.19
CA ASP A 128 -3.55 2.92 -20.08
C ASP A 128 -2.59 4.01 -20.58
N ALA A 129 -3.05 4.90 -21.48
CA ALA A 129 -2.27 6.03 -21.97
C ALA A 129 -2.23 7.24 -21.01
N ILE A 130 -2.99 7.23 -19.91
CA ILE A 130 -3.10 8.35 -18.97
C ILE A 130 -2.34 8.02 -17.69
N SER A 131 -1.29 8.79 -17.39
CA SER A 131 -0.61 8.70 -16.10
C SER A 131 -1.52 9.21 -14.99
N GLU A 132 -1.64 8.44 -13.90
CA GLU A 132 -2.37 8.88 -12.73
C GLU A 132 -1.71 10.09 -12.05
N PHE A 133 -0.41 10.33 -12.25
CA PHE A 133 0.24 11.57 -11.78
C PHE A 133 -0.44 12.80 -12.37
N ASP A 134 -0.55 12.83 -13.71
CA ASP A 134 -1.18 13.93 -14.44
C ASP A 134 -2.65 14.07 -14.08
N ALA A 135 -3.37 12.94 -14.00
CA ALA A 135 -4.81 12.92 -13.74
C ALA A 135 -5.20 13.49 -12.38
N VAL A 136 -4.33 13.35 -11.36
CA VAL A 136 -4.61 13.82 -9.99
C VAL A 136 -3.80 15.05 -9.60
N GLY A 137 -2.92 15.56 -10.48
CA GLY A 137 -2.08 16.73 -10.24
C GLY A 137 -1.00 16.50 -9.19
N LEU A 138 -0.46 15.27 -9.10
CA LEU A 138 0.76 14.98 -8.34
C LEU A 138 1.98 15.06 -9.26
N THR A 139 3.14 15.39 -8.71
CA THR A 139 4.32 15.71 -9.53
C THR A 139 5.37 14.62 -9.39
N GLU A 140 5.89 14.16 -10.52
CA GLU A 140 7.01 13.24 -10.57
C GLU A 140 8.31 13.94 -10.15
N THR A 141 9.16 13.22 -9.42
CA THR A 141 10.54 13.63 -9.18
C THR A 141 11.46 12.43 -9.28
N TYR A 142 12.67 12.63 -9.79
CA TYR A 142 13.65 11.57 -10.01
C TYR A 142 14.94 11.87 -9.25
N ILE A 143 15.72 10.82 -8.98
CA ILE A 143 17.10 10.92 -8.49
C ILE A 143 17.99 10.06 -9.38
N ASP A 144 19.27 10.41 -9.45
CA ASP A 144 20.25 9.63 -10.19
C ASP A 144 20.31 8.19 -9.67
N GLY A 145 20.24 7.22 -10.60
CA GLY A 145 20.31 5.79 -10.29
C GLY A 145 18.96 5.10 -10.03
N VAL A 146 17.83 5.82 -10.02
CA VAL A 146 16.49 5.22 -9.86
C VAL A 146 15.61 5.57 -11.06
N ALA A 147 15.21 4.54 -11.82
CA ALA A 147 14.40 4.71 -13.03
C ALA A 147 12.93 5.04 -12.77
N ALA A 148 12.36 4.57 -11.65
CA ALA A 148 10.97 4.84 -11.31
C ALA A 148 10.81 6.23 -10.65
N PRO A 149 9.74 6.98 -10.97
CA PRO A 149 9.50 8.28 -10.35
C PRO A 149 9.19 8.14 -8.87
N PHE A 150 9.48 9.19 -8.12
CA PHE A 150 8.94 9.46 -6.79
C PHE A 150 7.81 10.49 -6.88
N VAL A 151 6.99 10.60 -5.84
CA VAL A 151 6.00 11.68 -5.69
C VAL A 151 6.65 12.86 -5.00
N GLN A 152 6.72 14.03 -5.66
CA GLN A 152 7.37 15.22 -5.11
C GLN A 152 6.77 15.63 -3.76
N GLN A 153 5.45 15.64 -3.66
CA GLN A 153 4.67 16.04 -2.48
C GLN A 153 4.84 15.08 -1.28
N SER A 154 5.35 13.87 -1.48
CA SER A 154 5.59 12.93 -0.39
C SER A 154 6.86 13.31 0.40
N GLN A 155 6.74 13.37 1.72
CA GLN A 155 7.81 13.75 2.65
C GLN A 155 8.65 12.56 3.14
N LEU A 156 8.19 11.33 2.91
CA LEU A 156 8.96 10.10 3.14
C LEU A 156 8.69 9.14 1.99
N LYS A 157 9.73 8.79 1.25
CA LYS A 157 9.63 7.95 0.06
C LYS A 157 10.92 7.20 -0.19
N PHE A 158 10.82 6.04 -0.82
CA PHE A 158 11.95 5.15 -1.00
C PHE A 158 11.82 4.28 -2.24
N SER A 159 12.95 3.98 -2.89
CA SER A 159 13.01 3.10 -4.04
C SER A 159 13.27 1.67 -3.62
N LEU A 160 12.73 0.74 -4.42
CA LEU A 160 12.91 -0.69 -4.21
C LEU A 160 13.29 -1.38 -5.51
N SER A 161 14.16 -2.38 -5.37
CA SER A 161 14.41 -3.39 -6.40
C SER A 161 13.67 -4.67 -6.03
N VAL A 162 12.96 -5.28 -6.98
CA VAL A 162 12.21 -6.52 -6.76
C VAL A 162 13.16 -7.64 -6.32
N ARG A 163 12.77 -8.36 -5.27
CA ARG A 163 13.45 -9.57 -4.79
C ARG A 163 12.62 -10.82 -5.00
N GLU A 164 11.31 -10.74 -4.78
CA GLU A 164 10.42 -11.89 -4.94
C GLU A 164 9.02 -11.44 -5.33
N ILE A 165 8.36 -12.23 -6.19
CA ILE A 165 6.95 -12.06 -6.54
C ILE A 165 6.28 -13.43 -6.42
N THR A 166 5.44 -13.58 -5.39
CA THR A 166 4.85 -14.87 -5.01
C THR A 166 3.33 -14.84 -5.12
N PRO A 167 2.73 -15.66 -6.01
CA PRO A 167 1.29 -15.81 -6.10
C PRO A 167 0.70 -16.50 -4.85
N LEU A 168 -0.33 -15.91 -4.27
CA LEU A 168 -1.13 -16.49 -3.20
C LEU A 168 -2.42 -17.07 -3.80
N THR A 169 -2.36 -18.34 -4.17
CA THR A 169 -3.45 -19.04 -4.89
C THR A 169 -4.74 -19.16 -4.07
N ILE A 170 -4.65 -19.09 -2.74
CA ILE A 170 -5.78 -19.18 -1.82
C ILE A 170 -6.82 -18.06 -1.99
N ASN A 171 -6.42 -16.91 -2.55
CA ASN A 171 -7.30 -15.76 -2.74
C ASN A 171 -6.96 -14.91 -3.99
N ASN A 172 -6.18 -15.46 -4.91
CA ASN A 172 -5.76 -14.81 -6.16
C ASN A 172 -5.09 -13.44 -5.95
N THR A 173 -4.25 -13.32 -4.91
CA THR A 173 -3.41 -12.14 -4.70
C THR A 173 -1.95 -12.44 -5.00
N ILE A 174 -1.12 -11.41 -5.06
CA ILE A 174 0.32 -11.52 -5.32
C ILE A 174 1.04 -10.76 -4.21
N LEU A 175 1.94 -11.45 -3.54
CA LEU A 175 2.93 -10.84 -2.66
C LEU A 175 4.10 -10.35 -3.50
N VAL A 176 4.40 -9.06 -3.42
CA VAL A 176 5.60 -8.45 -4.01
C VAL A 176 6.53 -8.08 -2.86
N ILE A 177 7.77 -8.53 -2.93
CA ILE A 177 8.85 -8.22 -1.98
C ILE A 177 9.92 -7.43 -2.74
N GLY A 178 10.25 -6.25 -2.22
CA GLY A 178 11.34 -5.42 -2.71
C GLY A 178 12.39 -5.16 -1.63
N GLU A 179 13.61 -4.91 -2.07
CA GLU A 179 14.73 -4.47 -1.24
C GLU A 179 14.93 -2.98 -1.41
N VAL A 180 14.96 -2.24 -0.30
CA VAL A 180 15.12 -0.79 -0.28
C VAL A 180 16.52 -0.41 -0.74
N SER A 181 16.64 0.50 -1.70
CA SER A 181 17.92 0.99 -2.23
C SER A 181 18.21 2.44 -1.89
N HIS A 182 17.21 3.33 -1.93
CA HIS A 182 17.33 4.74 -1.56
C HIS A 182 16.15 5.16 -0.70
N VAL A 183 16.38 6.05 0.26
CA VAL A 183 15.35 6.66 1.12
C VAL A 183 15.50 8.17 1.07
N LEU A 184 14.40 8.87 0.80
CA LEU A 184 14.29 10.33 0.83
C LEU A 184 13.27 10.67 1.91
N VAL A 185 13.67 11.52 2.85
CA VAL A 185 12.85 11.89 3.99
C VAL A 185 13.14 13.33 4.39
N ASP A 186 12.11 14.06 4.83
CA ASP A 186 12.32 15.36 5.45
C ASP A 186 13.16 15.20 6.72
N ASN A 187 14.27 15.94 6.80
CA ASN A 187 15.22 15.85 7.90
C ASN A 187 14.57 16.09 9.27
N ILE A 188 13.49 16.88 9.33
CA ILE A 188 12.76 17.11 10.60
C ILE A 188 12.19 15.83 11.22
N ALA A 189 11.92 14.82 10.39
CA ALA A 189 11.35 13.55 10.84
C ALA A 189 12.40 12.59 11.40
N VAL A 190 13.67 12.70 11.01
CA VAL A 190 14.70 11.72 11.38
C VAL A 190 15.31 12.09 12.73
N LYS A 191 15.23 11.16 13.68
CA LYS A 191 15.81 11.32 15.02
C LYS A 191 17.18 10.68 15.11
N ASP A 192 17.96 11.10 16.12
CA ASP A 192 19.35 10.69 16.30
C ASP A 192 19.55 9.17 16.47
N ASP A 193 18.51 8.47 16.95
CA ASP A 193 18.51 7.01 17.10
C ASP A 193 18.07 6.24 15.85
N GLY A 194 17.86 6.94 14.72
CA GLY A 194 17.39 6.40 13.45
C GLY A 194 15.88 6.22 13.36
N TYR A 195 15.11 6.58 14.39
CA TYR A 195 13.65 6.60 14.32
C TYR A 195 13.18 7.69 13.37
N ILE A 196 12.21 7.36 12.51
CA ILE A 196 11.54 8.35 11.67
C ILE A 196 10.18 8.66 12.30
N ASP A 197 10.04 9.89 12.77
CA ASP A 197 8.80 10.44 13.29
C ASP A 197 7.84 10.80 12.15
N ILE A 198 7.16 9.79 11.62
CA ILE A 198 6.22 9.94 10.49
C ILE A 198 5.00 10.82 10.82
N GLU A 199 4.70 11.05 12.10
CA GLU A 199 3.61 11.91 12.54
C GLU A 199 4.00 13.39 12.42
N SER A 200 5.27 13.74 12.66
CA SER A 200 5.79 15.11 12.44
C SER A 200 5.67 15.58 10.99
N ILE A 201 5.61 14.65 10.03
CA ILE A 201 5.41 14.90 8.60
C ILE A 201 3.99 14.54 8.12
N ASN A 202 3.02 14.50 9.05
CA ASN A 202 1.59 14.29 8.77
C ASN A 202 1.28 13.04 7.93
N THR A 203 2.05 11.95 8.08
CA THR A 203 1.73 10.69 7.39
C THR A 203 0.34 10.21 7.79
N ALA A 204 -0.49 9.89 6.80
CA ALA A 204 -1.85 9.40 6.99
C ALA A 204 -1.88 7.88 7.19
N ALA A 205 -2.91 7.39 7.88
CA ALA A 205 -3.26 5.98 7.98
C ALA A 205 -4.60 5.69 7.29
N VAL A 206 -4.81 4.43 6.87
CA VAL A 206 -6.08 3.95 6.32
C VAL A 206 -6.75 2.97 7.28
N SER A 207 -8.07 3.02 7.41
CA SER A 207 -8.86 1.93 8.00
C SER A 207 -9.97 1.51 7.02
N GLY A 208 -10.36 0.24 7.07
CA GLY A 208 -11.34 -0.30 6.13
C GLY A 208 -10.85 -0.20 4.68
N LEU A 209 -11.73 0.29 3.79
CA LEU A 209 -11.45 0.46 2.35
C LEU A 209 -11.24 1.92 1.94
N ASP A 210 -11.80 2.86 2.70
CA ASP A 210 -12.10 4.21 2.25
C ASP A 210 -11.96 5.28 3.35
N SER A 211 -11.45 4.93 4.54
CA SER A 211 -11.31 5.87 5.66
C SER A 211 -9.85 6.23 5.90
N TYR A 212 -9.55 7.53 5.96
CA TYR A 212 -8.22 8.09 6.17
C TYR A 212 -8.15 8.83 7.51
N HIS A 213 -6.98 8.78 8.16
CA HIS A 213 -6.79 9.27 9.51
C HIS A 213 -5.46 10.00 9.63
N THR A 214 -5.45 11.13 10.31
CA THR A 214 -4.26 11.61 11.01
C THR A 214 -4.13 10.86 12.34
N THR A 215 -2.91 10.79 12.86
CA THR A 215 -2.64 10.11 14.14
C THR A 215 -2.40 11.12 15.25
N THR A 216 -2.66 10.69 16.48
CA THR A 216 -2.21 11.40 17.68
C THR A 216 -1.43 10.42 18.53
N ARG A 217 -0.14 10.70 18.73
CA ARG A 217 0.78 9.85 19.48
C ARG A 217 0.34 9.68 20.92
N LEU A 218 0.54 8.47 21.43
CA LEU A 218 0.51 8.21 22.86
C LEU A 218 1.89 8.38 23.48
N SER A 219 2.88 7.61 23.02
CA SER A 219 4.29 7.70 23.42
C SER A 219 5.16 6.85 22.51
N ARG A 220 6.48 7.06 22.56
CA ARG A 220 7.47 6.04 22.17
C ARG A 220 7.88 5.29 23.44
N LEU A 221 7.98 3.96 23.40
CA LEU A 221 8.27 3.15 24.59
C LEU A 221 9.64 2.49 24.49
N SER A 222 10.37 2.45 25.59
CA SER A 222 11.65 1.74 25.72
C SER A 222 11.47 0.24 25.50
N TYR A 223 12.54 -0.46 25.11
CA TYR A 223 12.54 -1.93 25.04
C TYR A 223 12.13 -2.55 26.40
N ALA A 224 11.07 -3.35 26.37
CA ALA A 224 10.54 -4.01 27.56
C ALA A 224 11.53 -5.05 28.09
N LYS A 225 11.84 -4.98 29.38
CA LYS A 225 12.59 -6.02 30.10
C LYS A 225 11.84 -6.40 31.37
N VAL A 226 11.96 -7.66 31.78
CA VAL A 226 11.23 -8.22 32.93
C VAL A 226 11.61 -7.58 34.27
N ASP A 227 12.82 -7.02 34.34
CA ASP A 227 13.46 -6.53 35.55
C ASP A 227 13.32 -5.00 35.75
N ARG A 228 12.65 -4.29 34.84
CA ARG A 228 12.46 -2.84 34.93
C ARG A 228 11.19 -2.35 34.24
N PRO A 229 10.56 -1.27 34.75
CA PRO A 229 9.38 -0.70 34.11
C PRO A 229 9.71 -0.13 32.72
N VAL A 230 8.70 -0.14 31.85
CA VAL A 230 8.77 0.53 30.54
C VAL A 230 8.79 2.04 30.75
N GLN A 231 9.67 2.73 30.03
CA GLN A 231 9.82 4.19 30.06
C GLN A 231 9.36 4.79 28.74
N ALA A 232 8.82 6.02 28.80
CA ALA A 232 8.61 6.82 27.61
C ALA A 232 9.96 7.31 27.07
N LEU A 233 10.13 7.30 25.75
CA LEU A 233 11.28 7.83 25.04
C LEU A 233 10.94 9.20 24.47
N ASP A 234 11.97 10.05 24.34
CA ASP A 234 11.86 11.35 23.70
C ASP A 234 11.56 11.22 22.20
N ILE A 235 10.98 12.27 21.63
CA ILE A 235 10.61 12.39 20.21
C ILE A 235 11.43 13.51 19.61
#